data_AF-A0A7E4WDA9-F1
#
_entry.id   AF-A0A7E4WDA9-F1
#
_cell.length_a   1.000
_cell.length_b   1.000
_cell.length_c   1.000
_cell.angle_alpha   90.00
_cell.angle_beta   90.00
_cell.angle_gamma   90.00
#
_symmetry.space_group_name_H-M   'P 1'
#
loop_
_entity.id
_entity.type
_entity.pdbx_description
1 polymer ?
#
loop_
_entity_poly.entity_id
_entity_poly.type
_entity_poly.pdbx_seq_one_letter_code
_entity_poly.pdbx_strand_id
1 'polypeptide(L)'
;MMCGETKHATECRVVVSKLDLFIHELLPYLKDADKICHRFHMCSNSKIDQFHRVGLLYAKKFLGDVDGSRDLICEECQFAAHELQQVVDNTKTQDDIRRFLSTKVCAKLGQYRGSCDIVVDDFLPDLFQELHSLLQDSKQFCVDLKLCTRQQVGIEYQPQTENVKRMKGRQRLAHMKERVHGLSSVHHPELAMSCLECKILIDGLLIELRTDNSVNAVAEDLANMVCGLVNSEGFNVSCRDFIGMYGPTVVNMTMYQFTSQSVCVQMHACPSAAAFRRMEKRLLYTPISKQRLACEACNTMTEFIDRELSDADIRSELIHGLADHFCEVVPSSARALCDNLALGYLPLALTKFEQLIGNGAVCRDVHACN
;
A
#
# COMPACT_ATOMS: atom_id res chain seq x y z
N MET A 1 -7.02 -45.54 10.66
CA MET A 1 -7.00 -45.67 9.18
C MET A 1 -5.72 -45.12 8.52
N MET A 2 -4.78 -44.47 9.24
CA MET A 2 -3.65 -43.74 8.61
C MET A 2 -2.33 -44.52 8.44
N CYS A 3 -2.13 -45.65 9.12
CA CYS A 3 -0.83 -46.35 9.06
C CYS A 3 -0.58 -47.17 7.78
N GLY A 4 -1.58 -47.33 6.92
CA GLY A 4 -1.48 -48.16 5.71
C GLY A 4 -0.67 -47.52 4.57
N GLU A 5 -0.46 -46.20 4.61
CA GLU A 5 0.18 -45.45 3.54
C GLU A 5 1.68 -45.23 3.75
N THR A 6 2.23 -45.78 4.84
CA THR A 6 3.64 -45.58 5.21
C THR A 6 4.42 -46.89 5.14
N LYS A 7 5.71 -46.79 4.82
CA LYS A 7 6.65 -47.93 4.79
C LYS A 7 6.90 -48.54 6.18
N HIS A 8 6.45 -47.85 7.24
CA HIS A 8 6.59 -48.23 8.66
C HIS A 8 5.21 -48.51 9.28
N ALA A 9 4.35 -49.21 8.53
CA ALA A 9 2.98 -49.45 8.92
C ALA A 9 2.86 -50.18 10.28
N THR A 10 3.81 -51.06 10.58
CA THR A 10 3.86 -51.83 11.84
C THR A 10 4.21 -50.95 13.02
N GLU A 11 5.25 -50.14 12.90
CA GLU A 11 5.71 -49.21 13.93
C GLU A 11 4.66 -48.12 14.16
N CYS A 12 4.06 -47.62 13.08
CA CYS A 12 2.93 -46.70 13.15
C CYS A 12 1.76 -47.33 13.93
N ARG A 13 1.39 -48.59 13.67
CA ARG A 13 0.31 -49.28 14.41
C ARG A 13 0.64 -49.42 15.89
N VAL A 14 1.89 -49.74 16.23
CA VAL A 14 2.34 -49.82 17.62
C VAL A 14 2.22 -48.47 18.32
N VAL A 15 2.71 -47.40 17.70
CA VAL A 15 2.61 -46.03 18.25
C VAL A 15 1.15 -45.62 18.39
N VAL A 16 0.33 -45.86 17.36
CA VAL A 16 -1.09 -45.51 17.38
C VAL A 16 -1.84 -46.31 18.44
N SER A 17 -1.51 -47.60 18.65
CA SER A 17 -2.10 -48.41 19.72
C SER A 17 -1.73 -47.97 21.14
N LYS A 18 -0.75 -47.08 21.27
CA LYS A 18 -0.29 -46.52 22.54
C LYS A 18 -0.63 -45.03 22.68
N LEU A 19 -1.34 -44.43 21.71
CA LEU A 19 -1.76 -43.03 21.76
C LEU A 19 -2.52 -42.69 23.04
N ASP A 20 -3.47 -43.54 23.45
CA ASP A 20 -4.24 -43.32 24.67
C ASP A 20 -3.35 -43.29 25.92
N LEU A 21 -2.28 -44.10 25.92
CA LEU A 21 -1.30 -44.13 27.01
C LEU A 21 -0.46 -42.84 27.02
N PHE A 22 -0.01 -42.37 25.85
CA PHE A 22 0.69 -41.09 25.73
C PHE A 22 -0.20 -39.92 26.14
N ILE A 23 -1.47 -39.93 25.75
CA ILE A 23 -2.45 -38.91 26.14
C ILE A 23 -2.68 -38.94 27.66
N HIS A 24 -2.83 -40.13 28.26
CA HIS A 24 -2.99 -40.29 29.71
C HIS A 24 -1.76 -39.80 30.50
N GLU A 25 -0.56 -40.05 29.99
CA GLU A 25 0.69 -39.58 30.63
C GLU A 25 0.94 -38.08 30.41
N LEU A 26 0.47 -37.50 29.30
CA LEU A 26 0.59 -36.07 29.02
C LEU A 26 -0.51 -35.23 29.70
N LEU A 27 -1.70 -35.79 29.92
CA LEU A 27 -2.84 -35.15 30.58
C LEU A 27 -2.50 -34.43 31.90
N PRO A 28 -1.74 -35.03 32.84
CA PRO A 28 -1.33 -34.36 34.08
C PRO A 28 -0.45 -33.14 33.84
N TYR A 29 0.37 -33.15 32.79
CA TYR A 29 1.19 -32.00 32.42
C TYR A 29 0.31 -30.93 31.77
N LEU A 30 -0.62 -31.31 30.88
CA LEU A 30 -1.51 -30.39 30.16
C LEU A 30 -2.59 -29.73 31.03
N LYS A 31 -2.78 -30.19 32.28
CA LYS A 31 -3.69 -29.58 33.26
C LYS A 31 -3.26 -28.18 33.72
N ASP A 32 -1.96 -27.88 33.65
CA ASP A 32 -1.39 -26.60 34.06
C ASP A 32 -0.48 -26.10 32.93
N ALA A 33 -1.12 -25.49 31.93
CA ALA A 33 -0.47 -24.98 30.74
C ALA A 33 0.59 -23.92 31.08
N ASP A 34 0.37 -23.12 32.13
CA ASP A 34 1.28 -22.05 32.57
C ASP A 34 2.60 -22.64 33.10
N LYS A 35 2.51 -23.69 33.93
CA LYS A 35 3.67 -24.40 34.46
C LYS A 35 4.47 -25.13 33.40
N ILE A 36 3.82 -25.73 32.39
CA ILE A 36 4.52 -26.28 31.22
C ILE A 36 5.22 -25.15 30.47
N CYS A 37 4.48 -24.09 30.18
CA CYS A 37 4.94 -22.99 29.36
C CYS A 37 6.19 -22.33 29.96
N HIS A 38 6.26 -22.19 31.29
CA HIS A 38 7.48 -21.76 31.99
C HIS A 38 8.58 -22.83 31.98
N ARG A 39 8.25 -24.11 32.20
CA ARG A 39 9.21 -25.21 32.27
C ARG A 39 9.91 -25.51 30.94
N PHE A 40 9.20 -25.39 29.83
CA PHE A 40 9.75 -25.55 28.48
C PHE A 40 10.30 -24.23 27.92
N HIS A 41 10.37 -23.18 28.75
CA HIS A 41 10.77 -21.83 28.35
C HIS A 41 9.96 -21.29 27.16
N MET A 42 8.69 -21.69 27.06
CA MET A 42 7.82 -21.24 25.98
C MET A 42 7.23 -19.86 26.25
N CYS A 43 6.91 -19.57 27.51
CA CYS A 43 6.30 -18.30 27.94
C CYS A 43 7.23 -17.09 27.86
N SER A 44 8.53 -17.30 27.65
CA SER A 44 9.54 -16.24 27.64
C SER A 44 10.31 -16.19 26.31
N ASN A 45 9.88 -16.95 25.30
CA ASN A 45 10.63 -17.15 24.07
C ASN A 45 9.87 -16.61 22.85
N SER A 46 10.24 -15.41 22.42
CA SER A 46 9.70 -14.75 21.21
C SER A 46 9.95 -15.48 19.90
N LYS A 47 10.75 -16.56 19.88
CA LYS A 47 10.87 -17.43 18.69
C LYS A 47 9.72 -18.42 18.56
N ILE A 48 8.92 -18.62 19.60
CA ILE A 48 7.74 -19.50 19.55
C ILE A 48 6.59 -18.87 18.77
N ASP A 49 6.60 -17.55 18.58
CA ASP A 49 5.76 -16.84 17.62
C ASP A 49 5.89 -17.41 16.18
N GLN A 50 7.06 -17.98 15.85
CA GLN A 50 7.27 -18.67 14.58
C GLN A 50 6.63 -20.06 14.53
N PHE A 51 6.56 -20.78 15.66
CA PHE A 51 5.81 -22.04 15.77
C PHE A 51 4.30 -21.83 15.66
N HIS A 52 3.78 -20.69 16.13
CA HIS A 52 2.38 -20.29 15.91
C HIS A 52 2.07 -20.10 14.41
N ARG A 53 3.00 -19.50 13.68
CA ARG A 53 2.92 -19.35 12.22
C ARG A 53 2.93 -20.71 11.48
N VAL A 54 3.71 -21.67 11.97
CA VAL A 54 3.68 -23.07 11.49
C VAL A 54 2.36 -23.76 11.84
N GLY A 55 1.81 -23.49 13.03
CA GLY A 55 0.49 -23.95 13.47
C GLY A 55 -0.64 -23.46 12.57
N LEU A 56 -0.65 -22.17 12.19
CA LEU A 56 -1.58 -21.59 11.23
C LEU A 56 -1.46 -22.21 9.83
N LEU A 57 -0.23 -22.45 9.36
CA LEU A 57 0.03 -23.12 8.07
C LEU A 57 -0.43 -24.59 8.08
N TYR A 58 -0.28 -25.28 9.22
CA TYR A 58 -0.75 -26.66 9.39
C TYR A 58 -2.27 -26.74 9.55
N ALA A 59 -2.89 -25.84 10.32
CA ALA A 59 -4.33 -25.78 10.54
C ALA A 59 -5.08 -25.54 9.22
N LYS A 60 -4.65 -24.56 8.42
CA LYS A 60 -5.25 -24.25 7.11
C LYS A 60 -5.13 -25.40 6.11
N LYS A 61 -4.06 -26.20 6.18
CA LYS A 61 -3.75 -27.27 5.22
C LYS A 61 -4.38 -28.62 5.55
N PHE A 62 -4.57 -28.93 6.83
CA PHE A 62 -4.98 -30.29 7.26
C PHE A 62 -6.29 -30.37 8.04
N LEU A 63 -6.79 -29.29 8.63
CA LEU A 63 -7.99 -29.40 9.47
C LEU A 63 -9.30 -29.34 8.67
N GLY A 64 -9.37 -28.68 7.52
CA GLY A 64 -10.70 -28.42 6.94
C GLY A 64 -11.62 -27.71 7.95
N ASP A 65 -12.92 -27.63 7.69
CA ASP A 65 -13.91 -26.96 8.56
C ASP A 65 -14.17 -27.79 9.84
N VAL A 66 -13.17 -27.89 10.71
CA VAL A 66 -13.28 -28.50 12.04
C VAL A 66 -13.67 -27.40 13.03
N ASP A 67 -14.68 -27.71 13.86
CA ASP A 67 -15.12 -26.87 14.98
C ASP A 67 -13.90 -26.47 15.85
N GLY A 68 -13.68 -25.17 16.01
CA GLY A 68 -12.57 -24.59 16.78
C GLY A 68 -11.42 -23.99 15.96
N SER A 69 -11.26 -24.30 14.66
CA SER A 69 -10.22 -23.65 13.84
C SER A 69 -10.48 -22.16 13.64
N ARG A 70 -11.75 -21.74 13.61
CA ARG A 70 -12.14 -20.33 13.48
C ARG A 70 -11.93 -19.55 14.77
N ASP A 71 -12.05 -20.22 15.92
CA ASP A 71 -11.78 -19.61 17.23
C ASP A 71 -10.28 -19.36 17.38
N LEU A 72 -9.45 -20.36 17.03
CA LEU A 72 -7.99 -20.21 17.05
C LEU A 72 -7.51 -19.08 16.12
N ILE A 73 -8.01 -18.99 14.89
CA ILE A 73 -7.65 -17.90 13.96
C ILE A 73 -8.04 -16.52 14.53
N CYS A 74 -9.18 -16.44 15.21
CA CYS A 74 -9.67 -15.22 15.83
C CYS A 74 -8.81 -14.81 17.03
N GLU A 75 -8.44 -15.75 17.91
CA GLU A 75 -7.55 -15.51 19.06
C GLU A 75 -6.16 -15.06 18.61
N GLU A 76 -5.58 -15.75 17.63
CA GLU A 76 -4.26 -15.39 17.08
C GLU A 76 -4.27 -14.02 16.42
N CYS A 77 -5.36 -13.65 15.74
CA CYS A 77 -5.52 -12.30 15.21
C CYS A 77 -5.53 -11.26 16.32
N GLN A 78 -6.28 -11.48 17.41
CA GLN A 78 -6.37 -10.54 18.52
C GLN A 78 -5.02 -10.35 19.22
N PHE A 79 -4.28 -11.45 19.40
CA PHE A 79 -2.93 -11.41 19.94
C PHE A 79 -1.99 -10.62 19.02
N ALA A 80 -1.97 -10.93 17.72
CA ALA A 80 -1.14 -10.22 16.75
C ALA A 80 -1.50 -8.73 16.65
N ALA A 81 -2.78 -8.37 16.76
CA ALA A 81 -3.23 -6.98 16.77
C ALA A 81 -2.70 -6.22 18.00
N HIS A 82 -2.70 -6.86 19.17
CA HIS A 82 -2.14 -6.28 20.40
C HIS A 82 -0.61 -6.10 20.29
N GLU A 83 0.12 -7.09 19.77
CA GLU A 83 1.57 -6.96 19.54
C GLU A 83 1.87 -5.83 18.54
N LEU A 84 1.09 -5.75 17.46
CA LEU A 84 1.21 -4.65 16.49
C LEU A 84 0.94 -3.30 17.14
N GLN A 85 -0.05 -3.20 18.03
CA GLN A 85 -0.34 -1.99 18.78
C GLN A 85 0.88 -1.53 19.58
N GLN A 86 1.57 -2.43 20.28
CA GLN A 86 2.78 -2.08 21.03
C GLN A 86 3.90 -1.52 20.15
N VAL A 87 4.04 -2.04 18.92
CA VAL A 87 5.02 -1.54 17.95
C VAL A 87 4.60 -0.16 17.43
N VAL A 88 3.31 0.03 17.15
CA VAL A 88 2.73 1.31 16.69
C VAL A 88 2.86 2.37 17.77
N ASP A 89 2.65 2.04 19.04
CA ASP A 89 2.67 2.98 20.17
C ASP A 89 4.09 3.33 20.63
N ASN A 90 5.09 2.61 20.12
CA ASN A 90 6.47 2.84 20.46
C ASN A 90 6.99 4.11 19.76
N THR A 91 7.12 5.18 20.54
CA THR A 91 7.62 6.48 20.04
C THR A 91 9.00 6.40 19.41
N LYS A 92 9.88 5.52 19.91
CA LYS A 92 11.20 5.31 19.31
C LYS A 92 11.09 4.66 17.93
N THR A 93 10.20 3.68 17.76
CA THR A 93 9.91 3.06 16.46
C THR A 93 9.35 4.11 15.49
N GLN A 94 8.39 4.93 15.92
CA GLN A 94 7.83 6.01 15.11
C GLN A 94 8.92 6.99 14.66
N ASP A 95 9.78 7.42 15.58
CA ASP A 95 10.91 8.32 15.30
C ASP A 95 11.93 7.70 14.35
N ASP A 96 12.23 6.40 14.50
CA ASP A 96 13.17 5.69 13.64
C ASP A 96 12.62 5.56 12.21
N ILE A 97 11.31 5.29 12.06
CA ILE A 97 10.62 5.28 10.76
C ILE A 97 10.63 6.67 10.14
N ARG A 98 10.25 7.70 10.90
CA ARG A 98 10.27 9.10 10.44
C ARG A 98 11.67 9.50 9.97
N ARG A 99 12.70 9.20 10.76
CA ARG A 99 14.10 9.50 10.43
C ARG A 99 14.56 8.73 9.20
N PHE A 100 14.18 7.47 9.06
CA PHE A 100 14.48 6.69 7.88
C PHE A 100 13.85 7.33 6.62
N LEU A 101 12.56 7.64 6.67
CA LEU A 101 11.85 8.26 5.53
C LEU A 101 12.49 9.61 5.17
N SER A 102 12.71 10.50 6.14
CA SER A 102 13.35 11.80 5.87
C SER A 102 14.76 11.66 5.30
N THR A 103 15.63 10.84 5.93
CA THR A 103 17.06 10.80 5.58
C THR A 103 17.43 9.85 4.43
N LYS A 104 16.63 8.80 4.21
CA LYS A 104 16.92 7.77 3.20
C LYS A 104 15.99 7.85 1.99
N VAL A 105 14.78 8.39 2.15
CA VAL A 105 13.79 8.54 1.08
C VAL A 105 13.72 10.00 0.64
N CYS A 106 13.18 10.91 1.48
CA CYS A 106 12.96 12.31 1.09
C CYS A 106 14.23 13.03 0.65
N ALA A 107 15.36 12.81 1.33
CA ALA A 107 16.65 13.37 0.96
C ALA A 107 17.12 13.00 -0.46
N LYS A 108 16.62 11.90 -1.04
CA LYS A 108 16.96 11.43 -2.39
C LYS A 108 15.95 11.84 -3.46
N LEU A 109 14.81 12.42 -3.09
CA LEU A 109 13.72 12.73 -4.03
C LEU A 109 13.91 14.05 -4.80
N GLY A 110 15.10 14.67 -4.70
CA GLY A 110 15.46 15.86 -5.47
C GLY A 110 14.43 16.98 -5.32
N GLN A 111 13.74 17.31 -6.42
CA GLN A 111 12.73 18.37 -6.46
C GLN A 111 11.46 18.07 -5.62
N TYR A 112 11.19 16.81 -5.28
CA TYR A 112 10.02 16.42 -4.48
C TYR A 112 10.31 16.34 -2.98
N ARG A 113 11.52 16.71 -2.56
CA ARG A 113 11.94 16.62 -1.16
C ARG A 113 10.99 17.35 -0.22
N GLY A 114 10.64 18.61 -0.51
CA GLY A 114 9.74 19.40 0.34
C GLY A 114 8.37 18.73 0.52
N SER A 115 7.76 18.25 -0.57
CA SER A 115 6.49 17.51 -0.50
C SER A 115 6.61 16.21 0.30
N CYS A 116 7.73 15.49 0.19
CA CYS A 116 7.98 14.29 0.98
C CYS A 116 8.15 14.61 2.46
N ASP A 117 8.91 15.66 2.78
CA ASP A 117 9.14 16.10 4.15
C ASP A 117 7.80 16.47 4.82
N ILE A 118 6.87 17.14 4.12
CA ILE A 118 5.50 17.40 4.61
C ILE A 118 4.76 16.10 4.93
N VAL A 119 4.78 15.10 4.04
CA VAL A 119 4.11 13.81 4.30
C VAL A 119 4.69 13.13 5.55
N VAL A 120 6.01 13.17 5.72
CA VAL A 120 6.70 12.54 6.83
C VAL A 120 6.50 13.28 8.16
N ASP A 121 6.44 14.60 8.14
CA ASP A 121 6.39 15.42 9.35
C ASP A 121 4.96 15.73 9.79
N ASP A 122 4.06 15.94 8.84
CA ASP A 122 2.67 16.31 9.13
C ASP A 122 1.73 15.10 9.06
N PHE A 123 1.83 14.21 8.09
CA PHE A 123 0.81 13.16 7.90
C PHE A 123 1.14 11.86 8.63
N LEU A 124 2.41 11.47 8.69
CA LEU A 124 2.85 10.23 9.32
C LEU A 124 2.45 10.09 10.80
N PRO A 125 2.52 11.14 11.66
CA PRO A 125 2.09 11.02 13.06
C PRO A 125 0.60 10.68 13.20
N ASP A 126 -0.26 11.32 12.39
CA ASP A 126 -1.70 11.07 12.43
C ASP A 126 -2.03 9.66 11.91
N LEU A 127 -1.24 9.15 10.96
CA LEU A 127 -1.36 7.76 10.52
C LEU A 127 -1.06 6.79 11.67
N PHE A 128 -0.02 7.03 12.47
CA PHE A 128 0.25 6.21 13.65
C PHE A 128 -0.87 6.32 14.69
N GLN A 129 -1.44 7.51 14.88
CA GLN A 129 -2.57 7.71 15.78
C GLN A 129 -3.82 6.92 15.32
N GLU A 130 -4.12 6.90 14.03
CA GLU A 130 -5.24 6.12 13.50
C GLU A 130 -4.99 4.62 13.57
N LEU A 131 -3.76 4.17 13.32
CA LEU A 131 -3.39 2.78 13.54
C LEU A 131 -3.55 2.38 15.00
N HIS A 132 -3.15 3.23 15.94
CA HIS A 132 -3.39 3.01 17.36
C HIS A 132 -4.88 2.87 17.67
N SER A 133 -5.70 3.82 17.19
CA SER A 133 -7.16 3.83 17.38
C SER A 133 -7.82 2.54 16.87
N LEU A 134 -7.43 2.09 15.67
CA LEU A 134 -7.93 0.84 15.09
C LEU A 134 -7.51 -0.40 15.86
N LEU A 135 -6.30 -0.42 16.42
CA LEU A 135 -5.75 -1.57 17.13
C LEU A 135 -6.18 -1.64 18.60
N GLN A 136 -6.67 -0.55 19.19
CA GLN A 136 -7.20 -0.53 20.57
C GLN A 136 -8.32 -1.55 20.78
N ASP A 137 -9.21 -1.73 19.79
CA ASP A 137 -10.24 -2.77 19.80
C ASP A 137 -9.83 -3.93 18.89
N SER A 138 -8.93 -4.78 19.40
CA SER A 138 -8.43 -5.96 18.67
C SER A 138 -9.55 -6.90 18.22
N LYS A 139 -10.69 -6.94 18.92
CA LYS A 139 -11.86 -7.75 18.54
C LYS A 139 -12.52 -7.20 17.29
N GLN A 140 -12.83 -5.90 17.28
CA GLN A 140 -13.43 -5.22 16.14
C GLN A 140 -12.47 -5.24 14.93
N PHE A 141 -11.19 -4.95 15.16
CA PHE A 141 -10.14 -5.05 14.14
C PHE A 141 -10.11 -6.42 13.46
N CYS A 142 -10.16 -7.51 14.25
CA CYS A 142 -10.16 -8.86 13.70
C CYS A 142 -11.48 -9.27 13.03
N VAL A 143 -12.62 -8.70 13.43
CA VAL A 143 -13.90 -8.83 12.70
C VAL A 143 -13.83 -8.15 11.34
N ASP A 144 -13.16 -7.01 11.26
CA ASP A 144 -12.98 -6.26 10.02
C ASP A 144 -12.05 -6.96 9.05
N LEU A 145 -11.02 -7.63 9.58
CA LEU A 145 -10.17 -8.57 8.83
C LEU A 145 -10.88 -9.87 8.41
N LYS A 146 -12.13 -10.09 8.84
CA LYS A 146 -12.87 -11.36 8.65
C LYS A 146 -12.18 -12.58 9.27
N LEU A 147 -11.29 -12.36 10.23
CA LEU A 147 -10.61 -13.40 11.00
C LEU A 147 -11.41 -13.78 12.26
N CYS A 148 -12.28 -12.88 12.71
CA CYS A 148 -13.31 -13.15 13.72
C CYS A 148 -14.72 -12.95 13.12
N THR A 149 -15.70 -13.64 13.67
CA THR A 149 -17.12 -13.37 13.46
C THR A 149 -17.66 -12.50 14.59
N ARG A 150 -18.69 -11.67 14.30
CA ARG A 150 -19.33 -10.82 15.32
C ARG A 150 -19.89 -11.61 16.50
N GLN A 151 -20.31 -12.86 16.26
CA GLN A 151 -20.80 -13.76 17.30
C GLN A 151 -19.69 -14.22 18.25
N GLN A 152 -18.49 -14.52 17.72
CA GLN A 152 -17.32 -14.89 18.54
C GLN A 152 -16.88 -13.76 19.48
N VAL A 153 -17.11 -12.50 19.12
CA VAL A 153 -16.64 -11.33 19.89
C VAL A 153 -17.74 -10.45 20.50
N GLY A 154 -19.02 -10.78 20.30
CA GLY A 154 -20.16 -10.09 20.91
C GLY A 154 -20.46 -8.70 20.36
N ILE A 155 -20.30 -8.47 19.05
CA ILE A 155 -20.46 -7.15 18.41
C ILE A 155 -21.82 -7.00 17.72
N GLU A 156 -22.56 -5.93 18.03
CA GLU A 156 -23.91 -5.66 17.50
C GLU A 156 -23.91 -5.23 16.01
N TYR A 157 -24.99 -5.53 15.28
CA TYR A 157 -25.10 -5.31 13.83
C TYR A 157 -25.55 -3.88 13.49
N GLN A 158 -24.85 -3.19 12.57
CA GLN A 158 -25.31 -1.92 11.99
C GLN A 158 -25.54 -2.07 10.47
N PRO A 159 -26.70 -1.63 9.92
CA PRO A 159 -27.06 -1.87 8.54
C PRO A 159 -26.49 -0.84 7.54
N GLN A 160 -26.50 -1.30 6.28
CA GLN A 160 -25.79 -0.78 5.12
C GLN A 160 -26.39 0.52 4.55
N THR A 161 -25.78 1.66 4.88
CA THR A 161 -25.95 2.96 4.17
C THR A 161 -24.73 3.31 3.30
N GLU A 162 -23.67 2.51 3.35
CA GLU A 162 -22.39 2.80 2.68
C GLU A 162 -22.45 2.74 1.15
N ASN A 163 -23.21 1.82 0.57
CA ASN A 163 -23.19 1.59 -0.89
C ASN A 163 -23.64 2.84 -1.67
N VAL A 164 -24.61 3.58 -1.13
CA VAL A 164 -25.08 4.84 -1.74
C VAL A 164 -24.00 5.92 -1.66
N LYS A 165 -23.30 6.03 -0.52
CA LYS A 165 -22.22 7.00 -0.32
C LYS A 165 -21.02 6.69 -1.22
N ARG A 166 -20.66 5.41 -1.39
CA ARG A 166 -19.60 4.96 -2.31
C ARG A 166 -19.93 5.30 -3.77
N MET A 167 -21.17 5.06 -4.21
CA MET A 167 -21.59 5.39 -5.58
C MET A 167 -21.47 6.89 -5.85
N LYS A 168 -21.98 7.74 -4.95
CA LYS A 168 -21.83 9.20 -5.05
C LYS A 168 -20.36 9.62 -5.02
N GLY A 169 -19.57 9.00 -4.14
CA GLY A 169 -18.13 9.25 -4.05
C GLY A 169 -17.37 8.95 -5.34
N ARG A 170 -17.67 7.84 -6.02
CA ARG A 170 -17.08 7.54 -7.35
C ARG A 170 -17.42 8.61 -8.38
N GLN A 171 -18.68 9.05 -8.43
CA GLN A 171 -19.11 10.11 -9.34
C GLN A 171 -18.38 11.42 -9.03
N ARG A 172 -18.27 11.76 -7.74
CA ARG A 172 -17.58 12.95 -7.27
C ARG A 172 -16.08 12.93 -7.63
N LEU A 173 -15.41 11.79 -7.46
CA LEU A 173 -14.01 11.61 -7.83
C LEU A 173 -13.79 11.73 -9.35
N ALA A 174 -14.69 11.14 -10.15
CA ALA A 174 -14.64 11.25 -11.61
C ALA A 174 -14.82 12.71 -12.07
N HIS A 175 -15.79 13.43 -11.51
CA HIS A 175 -16.03 14.84 -11.81
C HIS A 175 -14.85 15.73 -11.36
N MET A 176 -14.27 15.46 -10.19
CA MET A 176 -13.09 16.17 -9.71
C MET A 176 -11.89 15.95 -10.63
N LYS A 177 -11.65 14.71 -11.08
CA LYS A 177 -10.60 14.39 -12.05
C LYS A 177 -10.75 15.19 -13.34
N GLU A 178 -11.95 15.25 -13.92
CA GLU A 178 -12.22 16.02 -15.13
C GLU A 178 -11.92 17.52 -14.95
N ARG A 179 -12.32 18.09 -13.80
CA ARG A 179 -12.05 19.50 -13.49
C ARG A 179 -10.58 19.81 -13.26
N VAL A 180 -9.85 18.92 -12.60
CA VAL A 180 -8.39 19.04 -12.43
C VAL A 180 -7.68 19.02 -13.79
N HIS A 181 -8.09 18.15 -14.71
CA HIS A 181 -7.56 18.14 -16.07
C HIS A 181 -7.85 19.42 -16.87
N GLY A 182 -8.93 20.13 -16.51
CA GLY A 182 -9.29 21.42 -17.09
C GLY A 182 -8.62 22.63 -16.43
N LEU A 183 -7.79 22.44 -15.40
CA LEU A 183 -7.09 23.56 -14.76
C LEU A 183 -6.01 24.13 -15.66
N SER A 184 -6.11 25.43 -15.90
CA SER A 184 -5.09 26.22 -16.58
C SER A 184 -4.57 27.32 -15.67
N SER A 185 -3.33 27.75 -15.92
CA SER A 185 -2.76 28.92 -15.27
C SER A 185 -3.61 30.17 -15.55
N VAL A 186 -3.74 31.05 -14.55
CA VAL A 186 -4.52 32.29 -14.62
C VAL A 186 -3.90 33.26 -15.63
N HIS A 187 -2.57 33.32 -15.70
CA HIS A 187 -1.82 34.20 -16.58
C HIS A 187 -1.49 33.54 -17.93
N HIS A 188 -1.53 32.20 -17.99
CA HIS A 188 -1.22 31.37 -19.16
C HIS A 188 -2.28 30.28 -19.36
N PRO A 189 -3.52 30.65 -19.76
CA PRO A 189 -4.64 29.71 -19.92
C PRO A 189 -4.37 28.63 -20.98
N GLU A 190 -3.43 28.89 -21.90
CA GLU A 190 -2.91 27.92 -22.86
C GLU A 190 -2.09 26.78 -22.24
N LEU A 191 -1.74 26.85 -20.95
CA LEU A 191 -0.91 25.88 -20.26
C LEU A 191 -1.75 24.95 -19.37
N ALA A 192 -1.99 23.73 -19.85
CA ALA A 192 -2.61 22.68 -19.06
C ALA A 192 -1.61 22.17 -18.01
N MET A 193 -1.86 22.47 -16.74
CA MET A 193 -0.91 22.19 -15.66
C MET A 193 -0.66 20.69 -15.49
N SER A 194 -1.71 19.87 -15.61
CA SER A 194 -1.60 18.41 -15.58
C SER A 194 -0.65 17.85 -16.65
N CYS A 195 -0.57 18.53 -17.80
CA CYS A 195 0.28 18.09 -18.90
C CYS A 195 1.75 18.39 -18.62
N LEU A 196 2.04 19.57 -18.07
CA LEU A 196 3.39 19.99 -17.72
C LEU A 196 3.97 19.08 -16.63
N GLU A 197 3.23 18.85 -15.55
CA GLU A 197 3.67 18.03 -14.42
C GLU A 197 3.92 16.59 -14.82
N CYS A 198 2.96 15.98 -15.53
CA CYS A 198 3.12 14.63 -16.05
C CYS A 198 4.38 14.52 -16.91
N LYS A 199 4.64 15.51 -17.77
CA LYS A 199 5.81 15.45 -18.64
C LYS A 199 7.12 15.51 -17.88
N ILE A 200 7.22 16.41 -16.90
CA ILE A 200 8.41 16.53 -16.05
C ILE A 200 8.67 15.22 -15.30
N LEU A 201 7.62 14.62 -14.73
CA LEU A 201 7.69 13.32 -14.04
C LEU A 201 8.18 12.21 -14.98
N ILE A 202 7.54 12.07 -16.15
CA ILE A 202 7.89 11.00 -17.09
C ILE A 202 9.28 11.23 -17.70
N ASP A 203 9.66 12.47 -18.01
CA ASP A 203 11.01 12.75 -18.51
C ASP A 203 12.07 12.42 -17.45
N GLY A 204 11.84 12.78 -16.19
CA GLY A 204 12.70 12.38 -15.07
C GLY A 204 12.82 10.86 -14.93
N LEU A 205 11.69 10.15 -14.95
CA LEU A 205 11.65 8.69 -14.87
C LEU A 205 12.36 8.03 -16.06
N LEU A 206 12.16 8.53 -17.27
CA LEU A 206 12.81 8.01 -18.47
C LEU A 206 14.32 8.22 -18.43
N ILE A 207 14.82 9.29 -17.82
CA ILE A 207 16.27 9.49 -17.62
C ILE A 207 16.84 8.40 -16.71
N GLU A 208 16.17 8.08 -15.60
CA GLU A 208 16.62 7.04 -14.66
C GLU A 208 16.51 5.63 -15.24
N LEU A 209 15.42 5.33 -15.95
CA LEU A 209 15.18 4.02 -16.56
C LEU A 209 16.11 3.73 -17.75
N ARG A 210 16.66 4.76 -18.39
CA ARG A 210 17.61 4.63 -19.52
C ARG A 210 19.07 4.51 -19.10
N THR A 211 19.35 4.43 -17.80
CA THR A 211 20.72 4.15 -17.33
C THR A 211 21.08 2.68 -17.58
N ASP A 212 22.36 2.40 -17.84
CA ASP A 212 22.84 1.02 -18.07
C ASP A 212 22.46 0.09 -16.91
N ASN A 213 22.52 0.59 -15.67
CA ASN A 213 22.12 -0.16 -14.48
C ASN A 213 20.64 -0.57 -14.52
N SER A 214 19.73 0.39 -14.78
CA SER A 214 18.29 0.12 -14.87
C SER A 214 17.96 -0.82 -16.03
N VAL A 215 18.57 -0.60 -17.20
CA VAL A 215 18.39 -1.43 -18.39
C VAL A 215 18.81 -2.87 -18.13
N ASN A 216 19.99 -3.06 -17.52
CA ASN A 216 20.50 -4.40 -17.22
C ASN A 216 19.66 -5.11 -16.15
N ALA A 217 19.21 -4.38 -15.12
CA ALA A 217 18.33 -4.94 -14.08
C ALA A 217 16.99 -5.40 -14.66
N VAL A 218 16.34 -4.59 -15.50
CA VAL A 218 15.08 -4.96 -16.16
C VAL A 218 15.27 -6.15 -17.10
N ALA A 219 16.40 -6.23 -17.81
CA ALA A 219 16.70 -7.39 -18.67
C ALA A 219 16.92 -8.67 -17.86
N GLU A 220 17.55 -8.58 -16.69
CA GLU A 220 17.73 -9.70 -15.77
C GLU A 220 16.39 -10.17 -15.17
N ASP A 221 15.54 -9.24 -14.74
CA ASP A 221 14.19 -9.55 -14.25
C ASP A 221 13.34 -10.23 -15.33
N LEU A 222 13.45 -9.77 -16.58
CA LEU A 222 12.81 -10.41 -17.73
C LEU A 222 13.35 -11.84 -17.93
N ALA A 223 14.65 -12.06 -17.82
CA ALA A 223 15.26 -13.39 -17.91
C ALA A 223 14.75 -14.32 -16.79
N ASN A 224 14.69 -13.80 -15.56
CA ASN A 224 14.18 -14.53 -14.40
C ASN A 224 12.72 -14.95 -14.58
N MET A 225 11.88 -14.04 -15.06
CA MET A 225 10.46 -14.29 -15.31
C MET A 225 10.26 -15.30 -16.45
N VAL A 226 10.82 -15.02 -17.63
CA VAL A 226 10.58 -15.81 -18.84
C VAL A 226 11.22 -17.19 -18.74
N CYS A 227 12.48 -17.28 -18.32
CA CYS A 227 13.17 -18.56 -18.20
C CYS A 227 12.72 -19.33 -16.95
N GLY A 228 12.22 -18.65 -15.90
CA GLY A 228 11.65 -19.28 -14.71
C GLY A 228 10.34 -20.03 -14.95
N LEU A 229 9.59 -19.68 -16.00
CA LEU A 229 8.37 -20.39 -16.41
C LEU A 229 8.68 -21.69 -17.16
N VAL A 230 9.91 -21.87 -17.64
CA VAL A 230 10.32 -23.05 -18.42
C VAL A 230 11.00 -24.07 -17.51
N ASN A 231 10.24 -25.11 -17.14
CA ASN A 231 10.64 -26.16 -16.19
C ASN A 231 11.58 -27.24 -16.76
N SER A 232 12.27 -27.00 -17.89
CA SER A 232 13.26 -27.95 -18.40
C SER A 232 14.67 -27.47 -18.04
N GLU A 233 15.37 -28.25 -17.19
CA GLU A 233 16.68 -27.89 -16.62
C GLU A 233 17.73 -27.47 -17.67
N GLY A 234 17.71 -28.07 -18.86
CA GLY A 234 18.64 -27.73 -19.96
C GLY A 234 18.27 -26.46 -20.73
N PHE A 235 16.99 -26.09 -20.80
CA PHE A 235 16.53 -24.92 -21.55
C PHE A 235 16.70 -23.62 -20.76
N ASN A 236 16.65 -23.70 -19.42
CA ASN A 236 16.76 -22.54 -18.56
C ASN A 236 18.09 -21.80 -18.76
N VAL A 237 19.19 -22.55 -18.86
CA VAL A 237 20.53 -22.00 -19.09
C VAL A 237 20.62 -21.30 -20.45
N SER A 238 20.27 -21.99 -21.53
CA SER A 238 20.31 -21.41 -22.88
C SER A 238 19.33 -20.24 -23.06
N CYS A 239 18.18 -20.26 -22.38
CA CYS A 239 17.23 -19.15 -22.32
C CYS A 239 17.84 -17.92 -21.65
N ARG A 240 18.51 -18.10 -20.50
CA ARG A 240 19.18 -17.01 -19.78
C ARG A 240 20.33 -16.42 -20.58
N ASP A 241 21.13 -17.24 -21.25
CA ASP A 241 22.21 -16.76 -22.11
C ASP A 241 21.65 -15.93 -23.28
N PHE A 242 20.56 -16.39 -23.89
CA PHE A 242 19.89 -15.68 -24.98
C PHE A 242 19.35 -14.32 -24.53
N ILE A 243 18.59 -14.29 -23.42
CA ILE A 243 18.04 -13.03 -22.89
C ILE A 243 19.16 -12.13 -22.35
N GLY A 244 20.22 -12.68 -21.75
CA GLY A 244 21.37 -11.90 -21.31
C GLY A 244 22.09 -11.20 -22.46
N MET A 245 22.17 -11.83 -23.63
CA MET A 245 22.85 -11.27 -24.81
C MET A 245 22.02 -10.18 -25.49
N TYR A 246 20.71 -10.39 -25.65
CA TYR A 246 19.85 -9.49 -26.44
C TYR A 246 18.95 -8.60 -25.59
N GLY A 247 18.60 -9.04 -24.39
CA GLY A 247 17.66 -8.39 -23.46
C GLY A 247 18.01 -6.94 -23.15
N PRO A 248 19.25 -6.61 -22.74
CA PRO A 248 19.62 -5.22 -22.47
C PRO A 248 19.41 -4.31 -23.68
N THR A 249 19.79 -4.76 -24.88
CA THR A 249 19.60 -3.98 -26.12
C THR A 249 18.12 -3.79 -26.43
N VAL A 250 17.31 -4.86 -26.33
CA VAL A 250 15.86 -4.80 -26.57
C VAL A 250 15.20 -3.86 -25.56
N VAL A 251 15.49 -4.02 -24.26
CA VAL A 251 14.98 -3.15 -23.19
C VAL A 251 15.36 -1.69 -23.46
N ASN A 252 16.63 -1.42 -23.80
CA ASN A 252 17.10 -0.08 -24.10
C ASN A 252 16.33 0.52 -25.29
N MET A 253 16.25 -0.19 -26.41
CA MET A 253 15.51 0.25 -27.59
C MET A 253 14.02 0.50 -27.29
N THR A 254 13.40 -0.36 -26.48
CA THR A 254 12.02 -0.18 -26.02
C THR A 254 11.88 1.07 -25.14
N MET A 255 12.80 1.33 -24.22
CA MET A 255 12.77 2.53 -23.37
C MET A 255 12.89 3.83 -24.18
N TYR A 256 13.58 3.81 -25.33
CA TYR A 256 13.65 4.95 -26.24
C TYR A 256 12.38 5.19 -27.07
N GLN A 257 11.46 4.23 -27.17
CA GLN A 257 10.16 4.44 -27.84
C GLN A 257 9.20 5.29 -27.01
N PHE A 258 9.41 5.37 -25.70
CA PHE A 258 8.58 6.20 -24.82
C PHE A 258 9.02 7.66 -24.86
N THR A 259 8.04 8.56 -24.95
CA THR A 259 8.25 10.00 -24.78
C THR A 259 7.29 10.48 -23.70
N SER A 260 7.68 11.50 -22.94
CA SER A 260 6.77 12.11 -21.97
C SER A 260 5.46 12.58 -22.61
N GLN A 261 5.51 13.06 -23.86
CA GLN A 261 4.30 13.38 -24.62
C GLN A 261 3.37 12.18 -24.82
N SER A 262 3.88 11.06 -25.34
CA SER A 262 3.03 9.91 -25.66
C SER A 262 2.43 9.29 -24.39
N VAL A 263 3.24 9.16 -23.33
CA VAL A 263 2.80 8.64 -22.04
C VAL A 263 1.74 9.55 -21.42
N CYS A 264 1.97 10.86 -21.39
CA CYS A 264 1.03 11.80 -20.76
C CYS A 264 -0.27 12.00 -21.53
N VAL A 265 -0.27 11.87 -22.86
CA VAL A 265 -1.52 11.81 -23.64
C VAL A 265 -2.28 10.54 -23.34
N GLN A 266 -1.59 9.40 -23.27
CA GLN A 266 -2.21 8.11 -22.93
C GLN A 266 -2.80 8.09 -21.52
N MET A 267 -2.15 8.79 -20.58
CA MET A 267 -2.64 8.99 -19.22
C MET A 267 -3.75 10.05 -19.11
N HIS A 268 -4.16 10.65 -20.23
CA HIS A 268 -5.12 11.77 -20.28
C HIS A 268 -4.67 13.01 -19.49
N ALA A 269 -3.39 13.11 -19.14
CA ALA A 269 -2.81 14.28 -18.47
C ALA A 269 -2.53 15.42 -19.46
N CYS A 270 -2.30 15.09 -20.74
CA CYS A 270 -2.09 16.06 -21.81
C CYS A 270 -3.23 16.05 -22.84
N PRO A 271 -3.59 17.22 -23.42
CA PRO A 271 -4.42 17.28 -24.62
C PRO A 271 -3.68 16.65 -25.81
N SER A 272 -4.39 16.40 -26.91
CA SER A 272 -3.82 15.80 -28.12
C SER A 272 -2.58 16.55 -28.62
N ALA A 273 -1.64 15.83 -29.24
CA ALA A 273 -0.32 16.35 -29.63
C ALA A 273 -0.34 17.64 -30.49
N ALA A 274 -1.44 17.90 -31.21
CA ALA A 274 -1.62 19.11 -32.01
C ALA A 274 -1.87 20.38 -31.17
N ALA A 275 -2.53 20.27 -30.02
CA ALA A 275 -2.75 21.39 -29.10
C ALA A 275 -1.45 21.75 -28.36
N PHE A 276 -0.66 20.75 -27.98
CA PHE A 276 0.61 20.93 -27.27
C PHE A 276 1.69 21.64 -28.12
N ARG A 277 1.83 21.31 -29.41
CA ARG A 277 2.78 21.99 -30.30
C ARG A 277 2.55 23.51 -30.42
N ARG A 278 1.32 23.98 -30.17
CA ARG A 278 1.00 25.42 -30.13
C ARG A 278 1.44 26.07 -28.81
N MET A 279 1.37 25.32 -27.72
CA MET A 279 1.79 25.72 -26.37
C MET A 279 3.32 25.84 -26.26
N GLU A 280 4.05 24.81 -26.71
CA GLU A 280 5.53 24.76 -26.70
C GLU A 280 6.16 25.93 -27.47
N LYS A 281 5.57 26.27 -28.62
CA LYS A 281 6.03 27.36 -29.48
C LYS A 281 5.86 28.76 -28.85
N ARG A 282 4.97 28.92 -27.86
CA ARG A 282 4.75 30.19 -27.13
C ARG A 282 5.61 30.31 -25.87
N LEU A 283 5.88 29.20 -25.18
CA LEU A 283 6.79 29.14 -24.02
C LEU A 283 8.25 29.45 -24.40
N LEU A 284 8.65 29.13 -25.63
CA LEU A 284 9.97 29.45 -26.18
C LEU A 284 10.23 30.97 -26.34
N TYR A 285 9.20 31.82 -26.21
CA TYR A 285 9.30 33.26 -26.52
C TYR A 285 9.06 34.18 -25.32
N THR A 286 8.75 33.64 -24.14
CA THR A 286 8.58 34.44 -22.92
C THR A 286 9.58 33.97 -21.86
N PRO A 287 10.39 34.87 -21.26
CA PRO A 287 11.34 34.51 -20.23
C PRO A 287 10.61 34.33 -18.90
N ILE A 288 9.75 33.31 -18.81
CA ILE A 288 9.12 32.92 -17.55
C ILE A 288 10.08 31.95 -16.88
N SER A 289 10.55 32.29 -15.68
CA SER A 289 11.37 31.36 -14.91
C SER A 289 10.53 30.15 -14.49
N LYS A 290 11.12 28.95 -14.51
CA LYS A 290 10.47 27.71 -14.02
C LYS A 290 9.85 27.91 -12.63
N GLN A 291 10.51 28.70 -11.78
CA GLN A 291 10.04 29.06 -10.44
C GLN A 291 8.73 29.86 -10.46
N ARG A 292 8.60 30.85 -11.34
CA ARG A 292 7.38 31.66 -11.42
C ARG A 292 6.18 30.82 -11.87
N LEU A 293 6.41 29.92 -12.83
CA LEU A 293 5.38 29.03 -13.32
C LEU A 293 4.99 27.98 -12.28
N ALA A 294 5.96 27.40 -11.56
CA ALA A 294 5.71 26.48 -10.46
C ALA A 294 4.89 27.15 -9.34
N CYS A 295 5.23 28.40 -8.98
CA CYS A 295 4.50 29.15 -7.97
C CYS A 295 3.05 29.42 -8.38
N GLU A 296 2.83 29.86 -9.62
CA GLU A 296 1.49 30.12 -10.13
C GLU A 296 0.65 28.85 -10.20
N ALA A 297 1.23 27.76 -10.70
CA ALA A 297 0.61 26.44 -10.74
C ALA A 297 0.15 25.99 -9.35
N CYS A 298 1.04 26.09 -8.37
CA CYS A 298 0.75 25.72 -7.00
C CYS A 298 -0.41 26.56 -6.44
N ASN A 299 -0.38 27.89 -6.63
CA ASN A 299 -1.45 28.76 -6.14
C ASN A 299 -2.81 28.40 -6.76
N THR A 300 -2.87 28.21 -8.09
CA THR A 300 -4.10 27.78 -8.79
C THR A 300 -4.62 26.45 -8.25
N MET A 301 -3.72 25.49 -8.01
CA MET A 301 -4.09 24.19 -7.47
C MET A 301 -4.60 24.30 -6.03
N THR A 302 -3.93 25.08 -5.18
CA THR A 302 -4.38 25.29 -3.79
C THR A 302 -5.74 25.97 -3.73
N GLU A 303 -6.01 26.97 -4.57
CA GLU A 303 -7.32 27.62 -4.65
C GLU A 303 -8.41 26.66 -5.14
N PHE A 304 -8.09 25.83 -6.14
CA PHE A 304 -9.04 24.82 -6.62
C PHE A 304 -9.40 23.84 -5.52
N ILE A 305 -8.40 23.31 -4.81
CA ILE A 305 -8.64 22.32 -3.77
C ILE A 305 -9.38 22.93 -2.58
N ASP A 306 -9.01 24.14 -2.14
CA ASP A 306 -9.70 24.86 -1.06
C ASP A 306 -11.20 25.03 -1.35
N ARG A 307 -11.56 25.41 -2.58
CA ARG A 307 -12.96 25.52 -3.01
C ARG A 307 -13.70 24.19 -3.01
N GLU A 308 -13.05 23.11 -3.44
CA GLU A 308 -13.70 21.80 -3.46
C GLU A 308 -13.87 21.21 -2.06
N LEU A 309 -12.93 21.46 -1.15
CA LEU A 309 -12.94 20.89 0.19
C LEU A 309 -13.78 21.70 1.20
N SER A 310 -14.02 22.98 0.92
CA SER A 310 -14.86 23.86 1.76
C SER A 310 -16.32 23.41 1.87
N ASP A 311 -16.82 22.59 0.95
CA ASP A 311 -18.18 22.07 0.97
C ASP A 311 -18.23 20.70 1.69
N ALA A 312 -19.03 20.63 2.76
CA ALA A 312 -19.11 19.45 3.62
C ALA A 312 -19.68 18.20 2.92
N ASP A 313 -20.62 18.36 1.99
CA ASP A 313 -21.20 17.25 1.24
C ASP A 313 -20.18 16.72 0.23
N ILE A 314 -19.51 17.62 -0.50
CA ILE A 314 -18.42 17.28 -1.41
C ILE A 314 -17.31 16.54 -0.67
N ARG A 315 -16.89 17.06 0.49
CA ARG A 315 -15.84 16.48 1.32
C ARG A 315 -16.20 15.06 1.77
N SER A 316 -17.43 14.85 2.24
CA SER A 316 -17.93 13.52 2.63
C SER A 316 -17.97 12.54 1.44
N GLU A 317 -18.46 12.97 0.28
CA GLU A 317 -18.48 12.13 -0.92
C GLU A 317 -17.06 11.79 -1.40
N LEU A 318 -16.14 12.75 -1.35
CA LEU A 318 -14.74 12.55 -1.73
C LEU A 318 -14.04 11.51 -0.86
N ILE A 319 -14.28 11.52 0.46
CA ILE A 319 -13.75 10.51 1.39
C ILE A 319 -14.16 9.09 0.94
N HIS A 320 -15.44 8.88 0.62
CA HIS A 320 -15.92 7.57 0.18
C HIS A 320 -15.40 7.22 -1.21
N GLY A 321 -15.26 8.20 -2.11
CA GLY A 321 -14.67 7.99 -3.44
C GLY A 321 -13.20 7.58 -3.38
N LEU A 322 -12.41 8.25 -2.55
CA LEU A 322 -10.99 7.95 -2.32
C LEU A 322 -10.81 6.59 -1.65
N ALA A 323 -11.55 6.32 -0.57
CA ALA A 323 -11.51 5.02 0.09
C ALA A 323 -11.83 3.89 -0.90
N ASP A 324 -12.87 4.07 -1.69
CA ASP A 324 -13.31 3.04 -2.61
C ASP A 324 -12.30 2.79 -3.73
N HIS A 325 -11.66 3.86 -4.25
CA HIS A 325 -10.61 3.81 -5.25
C HIS A 325 -9.33 3.12 -4.73
N PHE A 326 -8.83 3.52 -3.56
CA PHE A 326 -7.62 2.92 -2.98
C PHE A 326 -7.82 1.45 -2.63
N CYS A 327 -8.99 1.09 -2.11
CA CYS A 327 -9.24 -0.27 -1.70
C CYS A 327 -9.62 -1.20 -2.87
N GLU A 328 -9.84 -0.68 -4.10
CA GLU A 328 -10.17 -1.49 -5.30
C GLU A 328 -9.03 -2.41 -5.74
N VAL A 329 -7.80 -1.98 -5.52
CA VAL A 329 -6.61 -2.78 -5.82
C VAL A 329 -6.27 -3.77 -4.70
N VAL A 330 -6.93 -3.67 -3.55
CA VAL A 330 -6.69 -4.55 -2.40
C VAL A 330 -7.45 -5.86 -2.59
N PRO A 331 -6.82 -7.03 -2.33
CA PRO A 331 -7.50 -8.32 -2.41
C PRO A 331 -8.80 -8.33 -1.58
N SER A 332 -9.81 -9.07 -2.04
CA SER A 332 -11.13 -9.13 -1.40
C SER A 332 -11.08 -9.51 0.08
N SER A 333 -10.09 -10.31 0.47
CA SER A 333 -9.84 -10.70 1.87
C SER A 333 -9.45 -9.54 2.79
N ALA A 334 -8.84 -8.47 2.26
CA ALA A 334 -8.38 -7.31 3.03
C ALA A 334 -9.21 -6.05 2.74
N ARG A 335 -10.27 -6.18 1.93
CA ARG A 335 -11.09 -5.06 1.48
C ARG A 335 -11.76 -4.29 2.63
N ALA A 336 -12.36 -5.02 3.57
CA ALA A 336 -13.06 -4.42 4.71
C ALA A 336 -12.09 -3.69 5.66
N LEU A 337 -10.91 -4.27 5.91
CA LEU A 337 -9.85 -3.58 6.66
C LEU A 337 -9.43 -2.29 5.96
N CYS A 338 -9.16 -2.36 4.66
CA CYS A 338 -8.76 -1.20 3.89
C CYS A 338 -9.83 -0.11 3.96
N ASP A 339 -11.11 -0.47 3.77
CA ASP A 339 -12.20 0.50 3.82
C ASP A 339 -12.28 1.16 5.22
N ASN A 340 -12.13 0.41 6.31
CA ASN A 340 -12.14 0.98 7.67
C ASN A 340 -10.95 1.89 7.94
N LEU A 341 -9.75 1.48 7.55
CA LEU A 341 -8.56 2.31 7.69
C LEU A 341 -8.69 3.58 6.85
N ALA A 342 -9.14 3.46 5.61
CA ALA A 342 -9.34 4.60 4.72
C ALA A 342 -10.40 5.56 5.28
N LEU A 343 -11.54 5.05 5.78
CA LEU A 343 -12.60 5.89 6.32
C LEU A 343 -12.26 6.51 7.68
N GLY A 344 -11.37 5.92 8.48
CA GLY A 344 -10.84 6.53 9.70
C GLY A 344 -9.78 7.60 9.42
N TYR A 345 -8.84 7.30 8.52
CA TYR A 345 -7.69 8.16 8.25
C TYR A 345 -7.94 9.29 7.25
N LEU A 346 -8.68 9.05 6.16
CA LEU A 346 -8.92 10.06 5.12
C LEU A 346 -9.57 11.35 5.65
N PRO A 347 -10.55 11.34 6.58
CA PRO A 347 -11.08 12.57 7.15
C PRO A 347 -10.02 13.44 7.83
N LEU A 348 -9.11 12.82 8.60
CA LEU A 348 -8.03 13.53 9.30
C LEU A 348 -7.02 14.09 8.31
N ALA A 349 -6.61 13.26 7.34
CA ALA A 349 -5.71 13.68 6.28
C ALA A 349 -6.27 14.88 5.50
N LEU A 350 -7.57 14.87 5.16
CA LEU A 350 -8.21 16.00 4.46
C LEU A 350 -8.30 17.25 5.34
N THR A 351 -8.61 17.13 6.63
CA THR A 351 -8.61 18.28 7.55
C THR A 351 -7.22 18.91 7.66
N LYS A 352 -6.18 18.09 7.78
CA LYS A 352 -4.80 18.60 7.86
C LYS A 352 -4.38 19.26 6.56
N PHE A 353 -4.78 18.68 5.43
CA PHE A 353 -4.53 19.25 4.13
C PHE A 353 -5.22 20.60 3.92
N GLU A 354 -6.47 20.74 4.35
CA GLU A 354 -7.18 22.03 4.37
C GLU A 354 -6.46 23.07 5.24
N GLN A 355 -5.98 22.68 6.44
CA GLN A 355 -5.22 23.58 7.32
C GLN A 355 -3.91 24.04 6.67
N LEU A 356 -3.18 23.11 6.05
CA LEU A 356 -1.95 23.44 5.31
C LEU A 356 -2.24 24.45 4.20
N ILE A 357 -3.27 24.21 3.38
CA ILE A 357 -3.67 25.13 2.30
C ILE A 357 -4.09 26.49 2.85
N GLY A 358 -4.95 26.52 3.87
CA GLY A 358 -5.48 27.75 4.48
C GLY A 358 -4.41 28.64 5.10
N ASN A 359 -3.28 28.05 5.54
CA ASN A 359 -2.13 28.80 6.04
C ASN A 359 -1.36 29.56 4.93
N GLY A 360 -1.67 29.33 3.65
CA GLY A 360 -1.08 30.02 2.51
C GLY A 360 0.44 29.79 2.37
N ALA A 361 0.98 28.82 3.10
CA ALA A 361 2.41 28.50 3.14
C ALA A 361 2.78 27.31 2.27
N VAL A 362 1.82 26.44 1.93
CA VAL A 362 2.05 25.19 1.16
C VAL A 362 2.93 25.41 -0.07
N CYS A 363 2.68 26.46 -0.85
CA CYS A 363 3.49 26.72 -2.05
C CYS A 363 4.93 27.14 -1.77
N ARG A 364 5.22 27.77 -0.62
CA ARG A 364 6.59 28.02 -0.16
C ARG A 364 7.21 26.75 0.45
N ASP A 365 6.42 25.98 1.20
CA ASP A 365 6.87 24.78 1.89
C ASP A 365 7.26 23.65 0.92
N VAL A 366 6.55 23.53 -0.20
CA VAL A 366 6.92 22.64 -1.32
C VAL A 366 7.94 23.27 -2.28
N HIS A 367 8.49 24.44 -1.96
CA HIS A 367 9.45 25.20 -2.76
C HIS A 367 8.99 25.59 -4.17
N ALA A 368 7.68 25.61 -4.42
CA ALA A 368 7.11 26.10 -5.67
C ALA A 368 7.19 27.63 -5.78
N CYS A 369 7.02 28.33 -4.66
CA CYS A 369 7.19 29.78 -4.52
C CYS A 369 8.42 30.10 -3.66
N ASN A 370 9.01 31.28 -3.87
CA ASN A 370 10.06 31.82 -3.01
C ASN A 370 9.50 32.46 -1.73
#